data_AF-A0A9W4DWE1-F1
#
_entry.id   AF-A0A9W4DWE1-F1
#
_cell.length_a   1.000
_cell.length_b   1.000
_cell.length_c   1.000
_cell.angle_alpha   90.00
_cell.angle_beta   90.00
_cell.angle_gamma   90.00
#
_symmetry.space_group_name_H-M   'P 1'
#
loop_
_entity.id
_entity.type
_entity.pdbx_description
1 polymer ?
#
loop_
_entity_poly.entity_id
_entity_poly.type
_entity_poly.pdbx_seq_one_letter_code
_entity_poly.pdbx_strand_id
1 'polypeptide(L)'
;MNGEPAYRSVKVNFSNSDYDNVCETFGGGFERLPAWRELGNLLAHRPGWHFDVVNHGEALWCLGVLGECRLAIHVNDDLLFHCYDHDQDSDAVAADSTEVETWLQAREETARQPSGLLLKMASSDSWNLLKLYTFRIRVSWSDGYYAASVIALAEASFGRTVPEAVNGAAEMICRLFNAPAELAPSLTLAAELDETAVQRMRTEN
;
A
#
# COMPACT_ATOMS: atom_id res chain seq x y z
N MET A 1 -18.19 18.84 -5.27
CA MET A 1 -17.44 18.33 -6.43
C MET A 1 -17.52 16.82 -6.36
N ASN A 2 -18.26 16.17 -7.27
CA ASN A 2 -18.25 14.71 -7.36
C ASN A 2 -16.94 14.33 -8.06
N GLY A 3 -15.89 14.09 -7.27
CA GLY A 3 -14.64 13.54 -7.77
C GLY A 3 -14.88 12.17 -8.42
N GLU A 4 -13.97 11.76 -9.31
CA GLU A 4 -14.01 10.39 -9.83
C GLU A 4 -13.97 9.38 -8.66
N PRO A 5 -14.73 8.27 -8.74
CA PRO A 5 -14.70 7.23 -7.71
C PRO A 5 -13.28 6.72 -7.48
N ALA A 6 -12.86 6.63 -6.22
CA ALA A 6 -11.48 6.29 -5.85
C ALA A 6 -11.04 4.91 -6.41
N TYR A 7 -11.97 3.94 -6.49
CA TYR A 7 -11.67 2.61 -7.06
C TYR A 7 -11.14 2.66 -8.50
N ARG A 8 -11.45 3.71 -9.29
CA ARG A 8 -10.97 3.84 -10.67
C ARG A 8 -9.47 4.17 -10.77
N SER A 9 -8.86 4.58 -9.67
CA SER A 9 -7.42 4.84 -9.60
C SER A 9 -6.61 3.57 -9.27
N VAL A 10 -7.29 2.46 -8.94
CA VAL A 10 -6.66 1.21 -8.50
C VAL A 10 -5.99 0.53 -9.68
N LYS A 11 -4.73 0.13 -9.47
CA LYS A 11 -3.98 -0.68 -10.43
C LYS A 11 -3.89 -2.11 -9.91
N VAL A 12 -4.51 -3.04 -10.62
CA VAL A 12 -4.41 -4.48 -10.35
C VAL A 12 -3.05 -4.98 -10.82
N ASN A 13 -2.34 -5.69 -9.95
CA ASN A 13 -0.98 -6.20 -10.19
C ASN A 13 -0.03 -5.12 -10.73
N PHE A 14 -0.27 -3.85 -10.37
CA PHE A 14 0.48 -2.67 -10.80
C PHE A 14 0.41 -2.34 -12.31
N SER A 15 -0.42 -3.02 -13.12
CA SER A 15 -0.47 -2.80 -14.58
C SER A 15 -1.86 -2.71 -15.22
N ASN A 16 -2.91 -3.33 -14.65
CA ASN A 16 -4.26 -3.24 -15.20
C ASN A 16 -5.07 -2.20 -14.41
N SER A 17 -5.48 -1.12 -15.07
CA SER A 17 -6.29 -0.03 -14.46
C SER A 17 -7.80 -0.31 -14.50
N ASP A 18 -8.22 -1.44 -15.04
CA ASP A 18 -9.64 -1.80 -15.17
C ASP A 18 -10.11 -2.63 -13.98
N TYR A 19 -10.28 -1.95 -12.85
CA TYR A 19 -10.71 -2.55 -11.59
C TYR A 19 -12.02 -3.34 -11.73
N ASP A 20 -13.01 -2.77 -12.44
CA ASP A 20 -14.31 -3.41 -12.64
C ASP A 20 -14.19 -4.73 -13.41
N ASN A 21 -13.45 -4.76 -14.52
CA ASN A 21 -13.28 -5.99 -15.29
C ASN A 21 -12.53 -7.08 -14.50
N VAL A 22 -11.59 -6.70 -13.64
CA VAL A 22 -10.91 -7.66 -12.76
C VAL A 22 -11.85 -8.19 -11.69
N CYS A 23 -12.62 -7.32 -11.01
CA CYS A 23 -13.62 -7.75 -10.04
C CYS A 23 -14.72 -8.62 -10.67
N GLU A 24 -15.12 -8.34 -11.91
CA GLU A 24 -16.07 -9.18 -12.62
C GLU A 24 -15.47 -10.56 -12.92
N THR A 25 -14.23 -10.61 -13.40
CA THR A 25 -13.59 -11.86 -13.83
C THR A 25 -13.15 -12.74 -12.64
N PHE A 26 -12.58 -12.12 -11.60
CA PHE A 26 -11.87 -12.79 -10.50
C PHE A 26 -12.52 -12.53 -9.14
N GLY A 27 -13.44 -11.58 -9.04
CA GLY A 27 -14.16 -11.25 -7.80
C GLY A 27 -15.54 -11.88 -7.71
N GLY A 28 -15.85 -12.90 -8.52
CA GLY A 28 -17.09 -13.68 -8.43
C GLY A 28 -18.26 -13.16 -9.29
N GLY A 29 -17.99 -12.35 -10.33
CA GLY A 29 -18.98 -11.97 -11.34
C GLY A 29 -19.61 -10.59 -11.17
N PHE A 30 -20.41 -10.21 -12.16
CA PHE A 30 -21.04 -8.88 -12.27
C PHE A 30 -21.90 -8.52 -11.06
N GLU A 31 -22.55 -9.51 -10.43
CA GLU A 31 -23.44 -9.32 -9.28
C GLU A 31 -22.71 -8.75 -8.05
N ARG A 32 -21.42 -9.03 -7.89
CA ARG A 32 -20.59 -8.53 -6.78
C ARG A 32 -19.96 -7.17 -7.03
N LEU A 33 -20.03 -6.64 -8.25
CA LEU A 33 -19.40 -5.36 -8.60
C LEU A 33 -19.81 -4.19 -7.69
N PRO A 34 -21.08 -4.03 -7.26
CA PRO A 34 -21.44 -2.96 -6.34
C PRO A 34 -20.65 -3.01 -5.03
N ALA A 35 -20.53 -4.18 -4.41
CA ALA A 35 -19.76 -4.37 -3.19
C ALA A 35 -18.25 -4.16 -3.42
N TRP A 36 -17.70 -4.66 -4.53
CA TRP A 36 -16.29 -4.42 -4.89
C TRP A 36 -15.97 -2.94 -5.09
N ARG A 37 -16.87 -2.17 -5.71
CA ARG A 37 -16.70 -0.73 -5.89
C ARG A 37 -16.79 0.02 -4.57
N GLU A 38 -17.68 -0.39 -3.67
CA GLU A 38 -17.79 0.17 -2.33
C GLU A 38 -16.49 -0.06 -1.54
N LEU A 39 -16.00 -1.30 -1.50
CA LEU A 39 -14.73 -1.64 -0.87
C LEU A 39 -13.53 -0.92 -1.51
N GLY A 40 -13.50 -0.85 -2.84
CA GLY A 40 -12.46 -0.13 -3.57
C GLY A 40 -12.46 1.36 -3.27
N ASN A 41 -13.63 1.98 -3.11
CA ASN A 41 -13.73 3.39 -2.70
C ASN A 41 -13.24 3.61 -1.27
N LEU A 42 -13.43 2.63 -0.38
CA LEU A 42 -12.96 2.70 0.99
C LEU A 42 -11.42 2.61 1.09
N LEU A 43 -10.80 1.77 0.25
CA LEU A 43 -9.39 1.35 0.41
C LEU A 43 -8.39 1.98 -0.58
N ALA A 44 -8.80 2.40 -1.78
CA ALA A 44 -7.88 2.77 -2.87
C ALA A 44 -6.83 3.84 -2.56
N HIS A 45 -7.09 4.73 -1.60
CA HIS A 45 -6.17 5.80 -1.18
C HIS A 45 -5.62 5.61 0.22
N ARG A 46 -5.90 4.46 0.86
CA ARG A 46 -5.34 4.15 2.17
C ARG A 46 -3.89 3.65 2.02
N PRO A 47 -2.94 4.22 2.78
CA PRO A 47 -1.56 3.76 2.76
C PRO A 47 -1.43 2.26 3.05
N GLY A 48 -0.60 1.57 2.26
CA GLY A 48 -0.33 0.14 2.38
C GLY A 48 -1.36 -0.81 1.78
N TRP A 49 -2.58 -0.34 1.48
CA TRP A 49 -3.57 -1.16 0.82
C TRP A 49 -3.25 -1.34 -0.66
N HIS A 50 -3.41 -2.56 -1.14
CA HIS A 50 -3.30 -2.88 -2.55
C HIS A 50 -4.31 -3.96 -2.92
N PHE A 51 -4.66 -4.00 -4.19
CA PHE A 51 -5.58 -4.98 -4.75
C PHE A 51 -4.83 -5.98 -5.59
N ASP A 52 -5.05 -7.27 -5.30
CA ASP A 52 -4.33 -8.39 -5.90
C ASP A 52 -5.32 -9.47 -6.36
N VAL A 53 -4.86 -10.35 -7.24
CA VAL A 53 -5.56 -11.56 -7.68
C VAL A 53 -4.69 -12.75 -7.29
N VAL A 54 -5.08 -13.43 -6.22
CA VAL A 54 -4.29 -14.50 -5.59
C VAL A 54 -4.87 -15.90 -5.91
N ASN A 55 -4.17 -16.95 -5.49
CA ASN A 55 -4.67 -18.33 -5.38
C ASN A 55 -5.65 -18.78 -6.49
N HIS A 56 -5.16 -18.85 -7.73
CA HIS A 56 -5.93 -19.31 -8.88
C HIS A 56 -7.07 -18.39 -9.34
N GLY A 57 -7.04 -17.09 -9.00
CA GLY A 57 -7.93 -16.11 -9.60
C GLY A 57 -8.93 -15.49 -8.64
N GLU A 58 -8.62 -15.42 -7.35
CA GLU A 58 -9.46 -14.74 -6.37
C GLU A 58 -8.99 -13.30 -6.17
N ALA A 59 -9.85 -12.34 -6.51
CA ALA A 59 -9.62 -10.94 -6.22
C ALA A 59 -9.74 -10.67 -4.72
N LEU A 60 -8.79 -9.91 -4.15
CA LEU A 60 -8.86 -9.43 -2.78
C LEU A 60 -8.03 -8.17 -2.55
N TRP A 61 -8.38 -7.45 -1.48
CA TRP A 61 -7.59 -6.35 -0.95
C TRP A 61 -6.66 -6.84 0.15
N CYS A 62 -5.38 -6.49 0.06
CA CYS A 62 -4.37 -6.78 1.05
C CYS A 62 -3.82 -5.52 1.69
N LEU A 63 -3.53 -5.61 2.99
CA LEU A 63 -2.66 -4.69 3.70
C LEU A 63 -1.47 -5.45 4.28
N GLY A 64 -0.27 -4.92 4.03
CA GLY A 64 0.96 -5.37 4.64
C GLY A 64 2.18 -4.70 4.02
N VAL A 65 3.35 -5.07 4.51
CA VAL A 65 4.63 -4.48 4.09
C VAL A 65 5.38 -5.48 3.20
N LEU A 66 6.05 -5.01 2.14
CA LEU A 66 6.85 -5.86 1.24
C LEU A 66 6.09 -7.04 0.61
N GLY A 67 4.80 -6.85 0.31
CA GLY A 67 3.95 -7.89 -0.29
C GLY A 67 3.40 -8.91 0.71
N GLU A 68 3.59 -8.69 2.02
CA GLU A 68 2.78 -9.39 3.01
C GLU A 68 1.30 -9.00 2.88
N CYS A 69 0.42 -9.96 3.18
CA CYS A 69 -1.02 -9.75 3.29
C CYS A 69 -1.42 -10.08 4.73
N ARG A 70 -1.26 -9.11 5.65
CA ARG A 70 -1.57 -9.26 7.07
C ARG A 70 -3.06 -9.11 7.34
N LEU A 71 -3.70 -8.16 6.66
CA LEU A 71 -5.16 -8.09 6.58
C LEU A 71 -5.57 -8.37 5.14
N ALA A 72 -6.61 -9.17 4.97
CA ALA A 72 -7.22 -9.45 3.67
C ALA A 72 -8.72 -9.16 3.72
N ILE A 73 -9.27 -8.55 2.67
CA ILE A 73 -10.71 -8.33 2.53
C ILE A 73 -11.15 -8.72 1.12
N HIS A 74 -12.18 -9.55 1.03
CA HIS A 74 -12.82 -9.90 -0.24
C HIS A 74 -14.35 -9.91 -0.14
N VAL A 75 -15.02 -9.91 -1.29
CA VAL A 75 -16.48 -10.01 -1.37
C VAL A 75 -16.89 -11.47 -1.51
N ASN A 76 -17.62 -11.98 -0.52
CA ASN A 76 -18.05 -13.37 -0.50
C ASN A 76 -19.31 -13.62 -1.36
N ASP A 77 -19.79 -14.87 -1.36
CA ASP A 77 -20.94 -15.31 -2.16
C ASP A 77 -22.27 -14.67 -1.73
N ASP A 78 -22.36 -14.19 -0.49
CA ASP A 78 -23.54 -13.53 0.08
C ASP A 78 -23.53 -12.00 -0.13
N LEU A 79 -22.60 -11.49 -0.95
CA LEU A 79 -22.36 -10.06 -1.19
C LEU A 79 -21.90 -9.28 0.05
N LEU A 80 -21.32 -9.97 1.04
CA LEU A 80 -20.76 -9.40 2.26
C LEU A 80 -19.24 -9.30 2.17
N PHE A 81 -18.64 -8.48 3.03
CA PHE A 81 -17.20 -8.33 3.13
C PHE A 81 -16.64 -9.34 4.13
N HIS A 82 -15.84 -10.29 3.64
CA HIS A 82 -15.11 -11.22 4.48
C HIS A 82 -13.73 -10.62 4.78
N CYS A 83 -13.47 -10.35 6.06
CA CYS A 83 -12.29 -9.69 6.59
C CYS A 83 -11.45 -10.70 7.39
N TYR A 84 -10.22 -10.95 6.95
CA TYR A 84 -9.29 -11.87 7.60
C TYR A 84 -8.10 -11.11 8.21
N ASP A 85 -7.76 -11.45 9.46
CA ASP A 85 -6.57 -10.99 10.17
C ASP A 85 -5.62 -12.17 10.35
N HIS A 86 -4.48 -12.13 9.65
CA HIS A 86 -3.53 -13.23 9.63
C HIS A 86 -2.77 -13.38 10.96
N ASP A 87 -2.57 -12.30 11.72
CA ASP A 87 -1.84 -12.39 12.98
C ASP A 87 -2.69 -12.96 14.11
N GLN A 88 -3.99 -12.67 14.07
CA GLN A 88 -4.96 -13.22 15.02
C GLN A 88 -5.54 -14.56 14.56
N ASP A 89 -5.26 -14.96 13.31
CA ASP A 89 -5.88 -16.10 12.63
C ASP A 89 -7.41 -16.08 12.81
N SER A 90 -8.01 -14.95 12.43
CA SER A 90 -9.42 -14.68 12.71
C SER A 90 -10.16 -14.09 11.52
N ASP A 91 -11.38 -14.57 11.32
CA ASP A 91 -12.32 -14.08 10.32
C ASP A 91 -13.41 -13.22 10.96
N ALA A 92 -13.87 -12.21 10.20
CA ALA A 92 -15.07 -11.44 10.47
C ALA A 92 -15.85 -11.23 9.17
N VAL A 93 -17.17 -11.12 9.28
CA VAL A 93 -18.03 -10.77 8.15
C VAL A 93 -18.67 -9.41 8.45
N ALA A 94 -18.50 -8.47 7.53
CA ALA A 94 -19.07 -7.12 7.59
C ALA A 94 -20.14 -6.96 6.50
N ALA A 95 -21.29 -6.43 6.87
CA ALA A 95 -22.43 -6.26 5.97
C ALA A 95 -22.30 -5.06 5.03
N ASP A 96 -21.52 -4.05 5.43
CA ASP A 96 -21.32 -2.82 4.67
C ASP A 96 -19.92 -2.22 4.93
N SER A 97 -19.56 -1.15 4.20
CA SER A 97 -18.28 -0.46 4.38
C SER A 97 -18.09 0.20 5.77
N THR A 98 -19.17 0.48 6.50
CA THR A 98 -19.08 1.06 7.85
C THR A 98 -18.61 0.01 8.86
N GLU A 99 -19.10 -1.22 8.73
CA GLU A 99 -18.62 -2.35 9.52
C GLU A 99 -17.18 -2.72 9.18
N VAL A 100 -16.80 -2.67 7.89
CA VAL A 100 -15.39 -2.81 7.47
C VAL A 100 -14.52 -1.74 8.13
N GLU A 101 -14.94 -0.47 8.08
CA GLU A 101 -14.20 0.63 8.72
C GLU A 101 -14.00 0.42 10.22
N THR A 102 -15.05 -0.04 10.90
CA THR A 102 -15.02 -0.34 12.33
C THR A 102 -14.04 -1.48 12.63
N TRP A 103 -14.02 -2.52 11.80
CA TRP A 103 -13.07 -3.62 11.93
C TRP A 103 -11.61 -3.17 11.75
N LEU A 104 -11.36 -2.24 10.82
CA LEU A 104 -10.05 -1.67 10.52
C LEU A 104 -9.48 -0.81 11.65
N GLN A 105 -10.31 -0.04 12.37
CA GLN A 105 -9.86 0.87 13.44
C GLN A 105 -8.99 0.21 14.51
N ALA A 106 -9.20 -1.09 14.79
CA ALA A 106 -8.43 -1.83 15.78
C ALA A 106 -7.17 -2.54 15.23
N ARG A 107 -7.00 -2.61 13.89
CA ARG A 107 -6.06 -3.54 13.24
C ARG A 107 -5.11 -2.86 12.26
N GLU A 108 -5.59 -1.84 11.56
CA GLU A 108 -4.90 -1.27 10.40
C GLU A 108 -3.50 -0.75 10.74
N GLU A 109 -3.35 -0.07 11.88
CA GLU A 109 -2.05 0.46 12.33
C GLU A 109 -1.04 -0.64 12.62
N THR A 110 -1.47 -1.75 13.22
CA THR A 110 -0.58 -2.88 13.52
C THR A 110 -0.16 -3.58 12.23
N ALA A 111 -1.06 -3.74 11.27
CA ALA A 111 -0.80 -4.38 9.98
C ALA A 111 0.11 -3.55 9.06
N ARG A 112 0.24 -2.24 9.30
CA ARG A 112 1.22 -1.37 8.61
C ARG A 112 2.65 -1.55 9.09
N GLN A 113 2.86 -2.29 10.19
CA GLN A 113 4.20 -2.67 10.64
C GLN A 113 4.63 -3.99 9.98
N PRO A 114 5.93 -4.23 9.75
CA PRO A 114 6.42 -5.52 9.29
C PRO A 114 6.06 -6.64 10.27
N SER A 115 5.67 -7.81 9.77
CA SER A 115 5.42 -8.96 10.65
C SER A 115 6.69 -9.40 11.38
N GLY A 116 6.54 -10.16 12.48
CA GLY A 116 7.68 -10.75 13.17
C GLY A 116 8.50 -11.70 12.29
N LEU A 117 7.87 -12.36 11.31
CA LEU A 117 8.57 -13.20 10.33
C LEU A 117 9.38 -12.32 9.37
N LEU A 118 8.78 -11.27 8.82
CA LEU A 118 9.45 -10.38 7.90
C LEU A 118 10.62 -9.64 8.56
N LEU A 119 10.50 -9.22 9.82
CA LEU A 119 11.62 -8.66 10.58
C LEU A 119 12.77 -9.67 10.73
N LYS A 120 12.47 -10.94 11.01
CA LYS A 120 13.49 -12.00 11.08
C LYS A 120 14.16 -12.25 9.74
N MET A 121 13.39 -12.31 8.66
CA MET A 121 13.91 -12.48 7.31
C MET A 121 14.75 -11.28 6.88
N ALA A 122 14.26 -10.07 7.12
CA ALA A 122 14.95 -8.83 6.81
C ALA A 122 16.27 -8.73 7.59
N SER A 123 16.28 -8.99 8.89
CA SER A 123 17.49 -8.92 9.71
C SER A 123 18.48 -10.06 9.48
N SER A 124 18.00 -11.20 8.96
CA SER A 124 18.88 -12.29 8.55
C SER A 124 19.83 -11.86 7.43
N ASP A 125 21.03 -12.44 7.40
CA ASP A 125 22.04 -12.13 6.37
C ASP A 125 22.41 -10.64 6.25
N SER A 126 22.55 -9.95 7.39
CA SER A 126 23.01 -8.55 7.43
C SER A 126 22.16 -7.60 6.57
N TRP A 127 20.83 -7.75 6.64
CA TRP A 127 19.87 -6.89 5.94
C TRP A 127 19.92 -6.98 4.41
N ASN A 128 20.38 -8.11 3.88
CA ASN A 128 20.50 -8.32 2.42
C ASN A 128 19.15 -8.22 1.71
N LEU A 129 18.06 -8.67 2.33
CA LEU A 129 16.70 -8.51 1.79
C LEU A 129 16.38 -7.04 1.50
N LEU A 130 16.69 -6.13 2.44
CA LEU A 130 16.42 -4.70 2.28
C LEU A 130 17.31 -4.07 1.20
N LYS A 131 18.56 -4.54 1.05
CA LYS A 131 19.48 -4.02 0.02
C LYS A 131 19.05 -4.42 -1.39
N LEU A 132 18.57 -5.65 -1.55
CA LEU A 132 18.18 -6.22 -2.85
C LEU A 132 16.77 -5.81 -3.28
N TYR A 133 15.87 -5.60 -2.33
CA TYR A 133 14.51 -5.18 -2.65
C TYR A 133 14.49 -3.73 -3.16
N THR A 134 13.82 -3.50 -4.29
CA THR A 134 13.61 -2.15 -4.82
C THR A 134 12.37 -1.54 -4.20
N PHE A 135 12.53 -0.60 -3.28
CA PHE A 135 11.41 0.13 -2.72
C PHE A 135 10.98 1.24 -3.67
N ARG A 136 9.70 1.22 -4.04
CA ARG A 136 9.09 2.30 -4.80
C ARG A 136 8.64 3.39 -3.85
N ILE A 137 9.06 4.62 -4.14
CA ILE A 137 8.66 5.81 -3.40
C ILE A 137 8.07 6.82 -4.37
N ARG A 138 7.06 7.56 -3.92
CA ARG A 138 6.49 8.67 -4.69
C ARG A 138 7.03 9.98 -4.14
N VAL A 139 7.47 10.85 -5.03
CA VAL A 139 7.99 12.16 -4.67
C VAL A 139 7.07 13.24 -5.25
N SER A 140 6.57 14.12 -4.37
CA SER A 140 5.74 15.27 -4.72
C SER A 140 6.39 16.56 -4.24
N TRP A 141 5.91 17.70 -4.73
CA TRP A 141 6.29 19.02 -4.24
C TRP A 141 5.08 19.71 -3.61
N SER A 142 5.19 20.09 -2.34
CA SER A 142 4.19 20.86 -1.63
C SER A 142 4.85 21.77 -0.60
N ASP A 143 4.24 22.93 -0.36
CA ASP A 143 4.59 23.82 0.77
C ASP A 143 6.07 24.20 0.88
N GLY A 144 6.78 24.24 -0.25
CA GLY A 144 8.19 24.63 -0.33
C GLY A 144 9.19 23.50 -0.13
N TYR A 145 8.75 22.23 -0.12
CA TYR A 145 9.60 21.06 0.05
C TYR A 145 9.22 19.93 -0.90
N TYR A 146 10.18 19.07 -1.22
CA TYR A 146 9.91 17.75 -1.78
C TYR A 146 9.50 16.81 -0.65
N ALA A 147 8.40 16.07 -0.84
CA ALA A 147 7.92 15.05 0.06
C ALA A 147 8.07 13.67 -0.61
N ALA A 148 8.80 12.74 0.02
CA ALA A 148 8.96 11.37 -0.46
C ALA A 148 8.17 10.41 0.42
N SER A 149 7.14 9.80 -0.14
CA SER A 149 6.25 8.84 0.53
C SER A 149 6.61 7.42 0.13
N VAL A 150 6.73 6.54 1.12
CA VAL A 150 6.81 5.08 0.91
C VAL A 150 5.39 4.56 0.81
N ILE A 151 5.04 3.82 -0.24
CA ILE A 151 3.65 3.39 -0.52
C ILE A 151 3.00 2.65 0.66
N ALA A 152 3.79 1.89 1.42
CA ALA A 152 3.34 1.14 2.59
C ALA A 152 3.14 2.00 3.85
N LEU A 153 3.60 3.26 3.86
CA LEU A 153 3.60 4.13 5.03
C LEU A 153 2.72 5.36 4.80
N ALA A 154 2.02 5.78 5.86
CA ALA A 154 1.27 7.03 5.86
C ALA A 154 2.19 8.26 5.94
N GLU A 155 3.42 8.07 6.41
CA GLU A 155 4.39 9.13 6.60
C GLU A 155 5.18 9.43 5.32
N ALA A 156 5.73 10.64 5.24
CA ALA A 156 6.65 11.07 4.20
C ALA A 156 7.90 11.69 4.83
N SER A 157 9.04 11.57 4.15
CA SER A 157 10.23 12.36 4.45
C SER A 157 10.21 13.66 3.65
N PHE A 158 10.78 14.72 4.21
CA PHE A 158 10.78 16.04 3.59
C PHE A 158 12.22 16.51 3.34
N GLY A 159 12.44 17.17 2.21
CA GLY A 159 13.72 17.74 1.83
C GLY A 159 13.56 18.98 0.97
N ARG A 160 14.57 19.85 0.94
CA ARG A 160 14.62 20.98 -0.01
C ARG A 160 15.05 20.53 -1.39
N THR A 161 15.67 19.36 -1.48
CA THR A 161 16.05 18.71 -2.75
C THR A 161 15.45 17.31 -2.82
N VAL A 162 15.30 16.78 -4.04
CA VAL A 162 14.87 15.38 -4.22
C VAL A 162 15.81 14.39 -3.50
N PRO A 163 17.15 14.50 -3.59
CA PRO A 163 18.04 13.62 -2.83
C PRO A 163 17.83 13.65 -1.32
N GLU A 164 17.60 14.83 -0.73
CA GLU A 164 17.31 14.95 0.71
C GLU A 164 16.03 14.19 1.09
N ALA A 165 14.95 14.39 0.34
CA ALA A 165 13.70 13.70 0.60
C ALA A 165 13.85 12.18 0.43
N VAL A 166 14.50 11.74 -0.66
CA VAL A 166 14.73 10.31 -0.96
C VAL A 166 15.60 9.64 0.11
N ASN A 167 16.68 10.30 0.57
CA ASN A 167 17.52 9.76 1.64
C ASN A 167 16.76 9.65 2.96
N GLY A 168 15.92 10.64 3.29
CA GLY A 168 15.03 10.54 4.46
C GLY A 168 14.04 9.37 4.37
N ALA A 169 13.56 9.04 3.17
CA ALA A 169 12.68 7.89 2.97
C ALA A 169 13.42 6.56 3.18
N ALA A 170 14.70 6.49 2.78
CA ALA A 170 15.57 5.34 3.09
C ALA A 170 15.72 5.14 4.61
N GLU A 171 15.96 6.22 5.36
CA GLU A 171 16.05 6.18 6.83
C GLU A 171 14.71 5.77 7.48
N MET A 172 13.58 6.22 6.92
CA MET A 172 12.26 5.77 7.37
C MET A 172 12.07 4.25 7.17
N ILE A 173 12.50 3.71 6.02
CA ILE A 173 12.46 2.26 5.79
C ILE A 173 13.36 1.54 6.80
N CYS A 174 14.59 2.02 7.05
CA CYS A 174 15.43 1.42 8.08
C CYS A 174 14.75 1.41 9.45
N ARG A 175 14.14 2.53 9.86
CA ARG A 175 13.38 2.62 11.12
C ARG A 175 12.21 1.64 11.16
N LEU A 176 11.43 1.52 10.09
CA LEU A 176 10.30 0.60 9.99
C LEU A 176 10.73 -0.86 10.26
N PHE A 177 11.90 -1.25 9.75
CA PHE A 177 12.44 -2.60 9.91
C PHE A 177 13.34 -2.77 11.15
N ASN A 178 13.51 -1.74 11.97
CA ASN A 178 14.51 -1.70 13.04
C ASN A 178 15.94 -2.01 12.55
N ALA A 179 16.26 -1.64 11.31
CA ALA A 179 17.58 -1.75 10.73
C ALA A 179 18.48 -0.56 11.14
N PRO A 180 19.81 -0.74 11.19
CA PRO A 180 20.75 0.36 11.43
C PRO A 180 20.58 1.48 10.41
N ALA A 181 20.61 2.74 10.86
CA ALA A 181 20.41 3.90 9.98
C ALA A 181 21.52 4.04 8.93
N GLU A 182 22.72 3.55 9.23
CA GLU A 182 23.88 3.52 8.33
C GLU A 182 23.63 2.65 7.08
N LEU A 183 22.57 1.82 7.11
CA LEU A 183 22.15 1.01 5.98
C LEU A 183 21.40 1.83 4.92
N ALA A 184 20.79 2.97 5.28
CA ALA A 184 19.93 3.75 4.40
C ALA A 184 20.56 4.06 3.01
N PRO A 185 21.85 4.45 2.90
CA PRO A 185 22.49 4.69 1.60
C PRO A 185 22.67 3.44 0.73
N SER A 186 22.54 2.25 1.31
CA SER A 186 22.67 0.95 0.62
C SER A 186 21.33 0.40 0.12
N LEU A 187 20.20 1.06 0.43
CA LEU A 187 18.89 0.63 -0.03
C LEU A 187 18.69 1.02 -1.50
N THR A 188 18.05 0.14 -2.26
CA THR A 188 17.68 0.43 -3.65
C THR A 188 16.30 1.10 -3.67
N LEU A 189 16.25 2.38 -4.04
CA LEU A 189 15.01 3.16 -4.15
C LEU A 189 14.71 3.51 -5.61
N ALA A 190 13.48 3.26 -6.04
CA ALA A 190 12.93 3.75 -7.30
C ALA A 190 11.97 4.91 -7.01
N ALA A 191 12.40 6.12 -7.32
CA ALA A 191 11.61 7.34 -7.09
C ALA A 191 10.74 7.69 -8.30
N GLU A 192 9.43 7.69 -8.11
CA GLU A 192 8.46 8.19 -9.08
C GLU A 192 8.11 9.65 -8.74
N LEU A 193 8.54 10.57 -9.59
CA LEU A 193 8.23 11.99 -9.45
C LEU A 193 6.84 12.26 -10.03
N ASP A 194 5.96 12.87 -9.24
CA ASP A 194 4.70 13.36 -9.75
C ASP A 194 4.84 14.68 -10.55
N GLU A 195 3.74 15.13 -11.14
CA GLU A 195 3.74 16.35 -11.96
C GLU A 195 4.24 17.59 -11.21
N THR A 196 3.91 17.72 -9.92
CA THR A 196 4.30 18.86 -9.10
C THR A 196 5.81 18.87 -8.85
N ALA A 197 6.39 17.72 -8.54
CA ALA A 197 7.84 17.56 -8.35
C ALA A 197 8.59 17.80 -9.66
N VAL A 198 8.12 17.23 -10.78
CA VAL A 198 8.71 17.44 -12.11
C VAL A 198 8.67 18.92 -12.51
N GLN A 199 7.53 19.60 -12.30
CA GLN A 199 7.38 21.01 -12.63
C GLN A 199 8.34 21.86 -11.79
N ARG A 200 8.44 21.59 -10.48
CA ARG A 200 9.37 22.32 -9.61
C ARG A 200 10.81 22.15 -10.06
N MET A 201 11.27 20.92 -10.29
CA MET A 201 12.64 20.65 -10.74
C MET A 201 13.00 21.40 -12.02
N ARG A 202 12.04 21.56 -12.95
CA ARG A 202 12.26 22.32 -14.19
C ARG A 202 12.44 23.82 -13.96
N THR A 203 11.87 24.37 -12.88
CA THR A 203 11.95 25.80 -12.52
C THR A 203 13.15 26.14 -11.63
N GLU A 204 13.84 25.14 -11.08
CA GLU A 204 15.04 25.33 -10.25
C GLU A 204 16.35 25.35 -11.07
N ASN A 205 16.27 25.03 -12.37
CA ASN A 205 17.34 25.23 -13.36
C ASN A 205 17.28 26.64 -13.97
#